data_AF-A0A529PXW5-F1
#
_entry.id   AF-A0A529PXW5-F1
#
_cell.length_a   1.000
_cell.length_b   1.000
_cell.length_c   1.000
_cell.angle_alpha   90.00
_cell.angle_beta   90.00
_cell.angle_gamma   90.00
#
_symmetry.space_group_name_H-M   'P 1'
#
loop_
_entity.id
_entity.type
_entity.pdbx_description
1 polymer ?
#
loop_
_entity_poly.entity_id
_entity_poly.type
_entity_poly.pdbx_seq_one_letter_code
_entity_poly.pdbx_strand_id
1 'polypeptide(L)'
;RVTYAAKSGQRFTGPGKILSDLGEIPLEKVTMQSIRAWFKAHPERVDEILWQNRSYIFFREAAVDDAALGPIAAAKVPLTPGRSVAVDRLLHTFGTPFYI
;
A
#
# COMPACT_ATOMS: atom_id res chain seq x y z
N ARG A 1 14.45 -4.34 8.39
CA ARG A 1 13.16 -4.21 7.64
C ARG A 1 13.25 -3.00 6.72
N VAL A 2 12.34 -2.86 5.75
CA VAL A 2 12.19 -1.62 4.97
C VAL A 2 11.01 -0.81 5.48
N THR A 3 11.16 0.52 5.55
CA THR A 3 10.09 1.45 5.91
C THR A 3 9.97 2.59 4.90
N TYR A 4 8.83 3.26 4.87
CA TYR A 4 8.58 4.42 4.03
C TYR A 4 9.63 5.52 4.29
N ALA A 5 10.23 6.02 3.22
CA ALA A 5 11.13 7.16 3.26
C ALA A 5 10.53 8.38 2.56
N ALA A 6 10.06 8.21 1.33
CA ALA A 6 9.55 9.30 0.50
C ALA A 6 8.59 8.81 -0.60
N LYS A 7 7.93 9.76 -1.27
CA LYS A 7 7.09 9.54 -2.44
C LYS A 7 7.53 10.49 -3.56
N SER A 8 7.44 10.06 -4.82
CA SER A 8 7.75 10.89 -6.00
C SER A 8 6.88 12.16 -6.18
N GLY A 9 5.88 12.40 -5.33
CA GLY A 9 4.95 13.53 -5.42
C GLY A 9 3.81 13.35 -6.44
N GLN A 10 3.87 12.36 -7.32
CA GLN A 10 2.86 12.12 -8.35
C GLN A 10 1.59 11.45 -7.82
N ARG A 11 0.46 11.60 -8.53
CA ARG A 11 -0.78 10.89 -8.20
C ARG A 11 -0.60 9.39 -8.40
N PHE A 12 -1.23 8.60 -7.53
CA PHE A 12 -1.21 7.14 -7.63
C PHE A 12 -2.28 6.66 -8.59
N THR A 13 -1.90 5.76 -9.49
CA THR A 13 -2.80 5.04 -10.39
C THR A 13 -2.62 3.55 -10.13
N GLY A 14 -3.65 2.87 -9.62
CA GLY A 14 -3.57 1.46 -9.30
C GLY A 14 -3.65 0.56 -10.56
N PRO A 15 -2.85 -0.52 -10.64
CA PRO A 15 -2.89 -1.44 -11.80
C PRO A 15 -4.27 -2.07 -11.99
N GLY A 16 -5.01 -2.31 -10.90
CA GLY A 16 -6.37 -2.86 -10.97
C GLY A 16 -7.36 -1.97 -11.73
N LYS A 17 -7.26 -0.64 -11.58
CA LYS A 17 -8.11 0.29 -12.33
C LYS A 17 -7.77 0.25 -13.82
N ILE A 18 -6.47 0.27 -14.15
CA ILE A 18 -6.00 0.23 -15.54
C ILE A 18 -6.47 -1.06 -16.22
N LEU A 19 -6.27 -2.21 -15.57
CA LEU A 19 -6.71 -3.51 -16.10
C LEU A 19 -8.23 -3.57 -16.30
N SER A 20 -9.00 -2.95 -15.41
CA SER A 20 -10.45 -2.86 -15.59
C SER A 20 -10.86 -1.94 -16.72
N ASP A 21 -10.22 -0.78 -16.85
CA ASP A 21 -10.52 0.18 -17.92
C ASP A 21 -10.16 -0.41 -19.30
N LEU A 22 -9.16 -1.29 -19.38
CA LEU A 22 -8.77 -2.05 -20.58
C LEU A 22 -9.66 -3.29 -20.87
N GLY A 23 -10.56 -3.67 -19.95
CA GLY A 23 -11.42 -4.84 -20.10
C GLY A 23 -10.76 -6.19 -19.78
N GLU A 24 -9.54 -6.17 -19.22
CA GLU A 24 -8.77 -7.38 -18.89
C GLU A 24 -9.28 -8.09 -17.63
N ILE A 25 -9.76 -7.30 -16.65
CA ILE A 25 -10.33 -7.81 -15.40
C ILE A 25 -11.58 -6.98 -15.08
N PRO A 26 -12.79 -7.59 -14.98
CA PRO A 26 -13.98 -6.88 -14.55
C PRO A 26 -13.77 -6.21 -13.19
N LEU A 27 -14.28 -4.99 -13.00
CA LEU A 27 -14.02 -4.16 -11.83
C LEU A 27 -14.33 -4.90 -10.50
N GLU A 28 -15.44 -5.64 -10.47
CA GLU A 28 -15.89 -6.43 -9.33
C GLU A 28 -14.97 -7.62 -8.98
N LYS A 29 -14.08 -8.00 -9.90
CA LYS A 29 -13.07 -9.07 -9.70
C LYS A 29 -11.67 -8.52 -9.47
N VAL A 30 -11.49 -7.20 -9.39
CA VAL A 30 -10.17 -6.59 -9.14
C VAL A 30 -9.76 -6.83 -7.69
N THR A 31 -8.79 -7.72 -7.50
CA THR A 31 -8.16 -8.06 -6.22
C THR A 31 -6.65 -8.17 -6.43
N MET A 32 -5.86 -8.14 -5.34
CA MET A 32 -4.42 -8.33 -5.47
C MET A 32 -4.06 -9.71 -6.04
N GLN A 33 -4.89 -10.72 -5.76
CA GLN A 33 -4.73 -12.07 -6.29
C GLN A 33 -4.98 -12.11 -7.80
N SER A 34 -6.07 -11.50 -8.28
CA SER A 34 -6.39 -11.48 -9.71
C SER A 34 -5.39 -10.64 -10.51
N ILE A 35 -4.94 -9.50 -10.00
CA ILE A 35 -3.87 -8.69 -10.62
C ILE A 35 -2.57 -9.50 -10.76
N ARG A 36 -2.15 -10.20 -9.69
CA ARG A 36 -0.94 -11.05 -9.73
C ARG A 36 -1.08 -12.21 -10.71
N ALA A 37 -2.25 -12.83 -10.76
CA ALA A 37 -2.53 -13.91 -11.72
C ALA A 37 -2.45 -13.40 -13.16
N TRP A 38 -3.02 -12.22 -13.44
CA TRP A 38 -2.96 -11.61 -14.77
C TRP A 38 -1.52 -11.26 -15.17
N PHE A 39 -0.72 -10.66 -14.28
CA PHE A 39 0.70 -10.39 -14.56
C PHE A 39 1.53 -11.66 -14.79
N LYS A 40 1.20 -12.76 -14.11
CA LYS A 40 1.85 -14.05 -14.35
C LYS A 40 1.48 -14.65 -15.71
N ALA A 41 0.26 -14.41 -16.18
CA ALA A 41 -0.22 -14.89 -17.48
C ALA A 41 0.28 -14.03 -18.66
N HIS A 42 0.55 -12.73 -18.43
CA HIS A 42 0.99 -11.77 -19.45
C HIS A 42 2.28 -11.04 -19.04
N PRO A 43 3.40 -11.76 -18.83
CA PRO A 43 4.66 -11.17 -18.39
C PRO A 43 5.16 -10.05 -19.32
N GLU A 44 4.86 -10.14 -20.62
CA GLU A 44 5.23 -9.18 -21.66
C GLU A 44 4.48 -7.85 -21.58
N ARG A 45 3.34 -7.81 -20.87
CA ARG A 45 2.51 -6.60 -20.71
C ARG A 45 2.59 -5.98 -19.31
N VAL A 46 3.44 -6.52 -18.43
CA VAL A 46 3.57 -6.01 -17.05
C VAL A 46 4.00 -4.54 -17.06
N ASP A 47 5.00 -4.19 -17.86
CA ASP A 47 5.52 -2.83 -17.95
C ASP A 47 4.49 -1.85 -18.52
N GLU A 48 3.71 -2.27 -19.53
CA GLU A 48 2.60 -1.50 -20.12
C GLU A 48 1.64 -1.00 -19.03
N ILE A 49 1.35 -1.84 -18.04
CA ILE A 49 0.41 -1.52 -16.95
C ILE A 49 1.11 -0.73 -15.83
N LEU A 50 2.28 -1.19 -15.38
CA LEU A 50 2.95 -0.59 -14.22
C LEU A 50 3.49 0.81 -14.50
N TRP A 51 3.93 1.09 -15.74
CA TRP A 51 4.51 2.40 -16.10
C TRP A 51 3.48 3.53 -16.15
N GLN A 52 2.19 3.21 -16.23
CA GLN A 52 1.14 4.23 -16.11
C GLN A 52 1.06 4.81 -14.70
N ASN A 53 1.55 4.09 -13.68
CA ASN A 53 1.63 4.62 -12.33
C ASN A 53 2.90 5.46 -12.12
N ARG A 54 2.77 6.78 -12.28
CA ARG A 54 3.87 7.73 -12.03
C ARG A 54 4.21 7.89 -10.54
N SER A 55 3.35 7.41 -9.64
CA SER A 55 3.63 7.42 -8.20
C SER A 55 4.60 6.30 -7.84
N TYR A 56 5.73 6.68 -7.25
CA TYR A 56 6.74 5.76 -6.76
C TYR A 56 7.01 6.00 -5.28
N ILE A 57 7.19 4.92 -4.52
CA ILE A 57 7.50 4.96 -3.09
C ILE A 57 8.95 4.55 -2.89
N PHE A 58 9.71 5.41 -2.23
CA PHE A 58 11.08 5.14 -1.83
C PHE A 58 11.10 4.61 -0.40
N PHE A 59 11.93 3.61 -0.18
CA PHE A 59 12.10 2.97 1.12
C PHE A 59 13.51 3.20 1.64
N ARG A 60 13.65 3.09 2.95
CA ARG A 60 14.94 3.04 3.64
C ARG A 60 14.96 1.86 4.58
N GLU A 61 16.16 1.43 4.95
CA GLU A 61 16.34 0.46 6.02
C GLU A 61 15.88 1.03 7.36
N ALA A 62 15.30 0.15 8.17
CA ALA A 62 14.94 0.42 9.54
C ALA A 62 15.43 -0.73 10.42
N ALA A 63 16.12 -0.33 11.50
CA ALA A 63 16.45 -1.22 12.61
C ALA A 63 15.16 -1.81 13.19
N VAL A 64 15.27 -3.03 13.68
CA VAL A 64 14.15 -3.79 14.25
C VAL A 64 14.58 -4.23 15.62
N ASP A 65 14.15 -3.49 16.63
CA ASP A 65 14.44 -3.85 18.02
C ASP A 65 13.54 -5.00 18.48
N ASP A 66 12.28 -5.01 18.03
CA ASP A 66 11.31 -6.08 18.28
C ASP A 66 10.60 -6.49 16.97
N ALA A 67 10.71 -7.78 16.62
CA ALA A 67 10.08 -8.35 15.44
C ALA A 67 8.57 -8.57 15.60
N ALA A 68 8.01 -8.58 16.81
CA ALA A 68 6.57 -8.69 17.03
C ALA A 68 5.83 -7.39 16.68
N LEU A 69 6.52 -6.26 16.72
CA LEU A 69 5.95 -4.95 16.42
C LEU A 69 5.95 -4.65 14.92
N GLY A 70 4.98 -3.86 14.48
CA GLY A 70 4.84 -3.35 13.12
C GLY A 70 5.72 -2.12 12.83
N PRO A 71 5.60 -1.55 11.62
CA PRO A 71 6.38 -0.37 11.23
C PRO A 71 6.02 0.87 12.07
N ILE A 72 6.95 1.82 12.18
CA ILE A 72 6.67 3.14 12.75
C ILE A 72 5.76 3.91 11.79
N ALA A 73 4.61 4.36 12.28
CA ALA A 73 3.59 5.04 11.49
C ALA A 73 3.49 6.53 11.81
N ALA A 74 2.34 7.14 11.49
CA ALA A 74 2.11 8.59 11.61
C ALA A 74 2.30 9.13 13.05
N ALA A 75 2.00 8.32 14.06
CA ALA A 75 2.15 8.68 15.48
C ALA A 75 3.60 8.53 16.02
N LYS A 76 4.58 8.20 15.16
CA LYS A 76 6.00 8.04 15.52
C LYS A 76 6.31 6.94 16.54
N VAL A 77 5.37 6.01 16.73
CA VAL A 77 5.52 4.80 17.54
C VAL A 77 5.32 3.56 16.67
N PRO A 78 5.91 2.41 17.03
CA PRO A 78 5.65 1.14 16.36
C PRO A 78 4.19 0.69 16.56
N LEU A 79 3.62 0.02 15.56
CA LEU A 79 2.25 -0.50 15.62
C LEU A 79 2.19 -1.86 16.32
N THR A 80 1.17 -2.08 17.13
CA THR A 80 0.89 -3.39 17.75
C THR A 80 -0.18 -4.12 16.93
N PRO A 81 0.07 -5.34 16.44
CA PRO A 81 -0.93 -6.11 15.68
C PRO A 81 -2.26 -6.23 16.41
N GLY A 82 -3.37 -5.91 15.73
CA GLY A 82 -4.73 -5.97 16.30
C GLY A 82 -5.03 -4.92 17.39
N ARG A 83 -4.08 -4.05 17.75
CA ARG A 83 -4.20 -3.04 18.81
C ARG A 83 -3.83 -1.62 18.35
N SER A 84 -3.65 -1.44 17.06
CA SER A 84 -3.37 -0.13 16.44
C SER A 84 -4.26 0.06 15.23
N VAL A 85 -4.82 1.26 15.08
CA VAL A 85 -5.72 1.62 13.98
C VAL A 85 -5.30 2.97 13.39
N ALA A 86 -5.49 3.12 12.07
CA ALA A 86 -5.33 4.41 11.41
C ALA A 86 -6.58 5.27 11.62
N VAL A 87 -6.39 6.55 11.91
CA VAL A 87 -7.48 7.50 12.17
C VAL A 87 -7.31 8.77 11.34
N ASP A 88 -8.41 9.49 11.13
CA ASP A 88 -8.36 10.87 10.66
C ASP A 88 -7.87 11.78 11.79
N ARG A 89 -6.74 12.46 11.57
CA ARG A 89 -6.12 13.36 12.55
C ARG A 89 -6.89 14.66 12.77
N LEU A 90 -7.80 15.02 11.87
CA LEU A 90 -8.68 16.18 12.05
C LEU A 90 -9.84 15.86 12.99
N LEU A 91 -10.16 14.58 13.19
CA LEU A 91 -11.24 14.11 14.04
C LEU A 91 -10.75 13.52 15.36
N HIS A 92 -9.57 12.89 15.38
CA HIS A 92 -9.05 12.17 16.53
C HIS A 92 -7.59 12.54 16.86
N THR A 93 -7.28 12.53 18.16
CA THR A 93 -5.90 12.72 18.65
C THR A 93 -5.18 11.38 18.71
N PHE A 94 -3.88 11.36 18.41
CA PHE A 94 -3.08 10.15 18.55
C PHE A 94 -3.03 9.68 20.01
N GLY A 95 -3.15 8.37 20.21
CA GLY A 95 -3.18 7.75 21.54
C GLY A 95 -4.56 7.64 22.17
N THR A 96 -5.61 8.22 21.57
CA THR A 96 -6.99 8.00 22.02
C THR A 96 -7.35 6.50 21.90
N PRO A 97 -7.81 5.86 22.98
CA PRO A 97 -8.28 4.47 22.92
C PRO A 97 -9.60 4.37 22.15
N PHE A 98 -9.76 3.28 21.39
CA PHE A 98 -10.99 2.95 20.67
C PHE A 98 -11.51 1.59 21.10
N TYR A 99 -12.84 1.46 21.16
CA TYR A 99 -13.54 0.19 21.27
C TYR A 99 -14.31 -0.01 19.95
N ILE A 100 -14.02 -1.10 19.24
CA ILE A 100 -14.55 -1.43 17.91
C ILE A 100 -15.14 -2.84 17.97
#